data_AF-A0A9D6FA64-F1
#
_entry.id   AF-A0A9D6FA64-F1
#
_cell.length_a   1.000
_cell.length_b   1.000
_cell.length_c   1.000
_cell.angle_alpha   90.00
_cell.angle_beta   90.00
_cell.angle_gamma   90.00
#
_symmetry.space_group_name_H-M   'P 1'
#
loop_
_entity.id
_entity.type
_entity.pdbx_description
1 polymer ?
#
loop_
_entity_poly.entity_id
_entity_poly.type
_entity_poly.pdbx_seq_one_letter_code
_entity_poly.pdbx_strand_id
1 'polypeptide(L)'
;MHRVLFGFLLILPNSAAAQTPGERYKTLVKEFTTAHEAYSKRLQAAATVAEQGKLFREANPQPAFALRFLELATKHPNDPIAFKSLTWVVENAEFGPAAEKPYAQAVALLASKYADHNDAESLFERMANSPFAAAGTYLRAVFDRHSRAAVRGRAGFHLALHFKNYGDTIEQLRLQPHALKNTEVFLGQDLLKRFLDADTAGLRRQAEAALERVRKDHAFVSYVRNNKRSTLGKAADAELFELRHLVVGKTPPDLEGEDTDGKKFKLSEYRGKVVVIVFWGFW
;
A
#
# COMPACT_ATOMS: atom_id res chain seq x y z
N MET A 1 -56.29 56.79 -24.30
CA MET A 1 -56.09 55.80 -23.22
C MET A 1 -56.28 54.40 -23.78
N HIS A 2 -55.22 53.70 -24.21
CA HIS A 2 -55.18 52.24 -24.39
C HIS A 2 -53.72 51.82 -24.12
N ARG A 3 -53.47 51.27 -22.94
CA ARG A 3 -52.19 50.68 -22.50
C ARG A 3 -52.47 49.19 -22.33
N VAL A 4 -51.78 48.29 -23.05
CA VAL A 4 -51.47 46.95 -22.54
C VAL A 4 -50.14 46.42 -23.12
N LEU A 5 -49.18 46.35 -22.20
CA LEU A 5 -48.07 45.42 -21.95
C LEU A 5 -47.30 44.75 -23.12
N PHE A 6 -46.04 45.19 -23.26
CA PHE A 6 -44.91 44.38 -23.71
C PHE A 6 -44.58 43.32 -22.64
N GLY A 7 -44.70 42.04 -22.97
CA GLY A 7 -44.19 40.94 -22.16
C GLY A 7 -42.68 40.79 -22.35
N PHE A 8 -41.91 41.11 -21.31
CA PHE A 8 -40.49 40.74 -21.22
C PHE A 8 -40.40 39.24 -20.91
N LEU A 9 -39.96 38.46 -21.90
CA LEU A 9 -39.54 37.07 -21.68
C LEU A 9 -38.19 37.09 -20.96
N LEU A 10 -38.22 36.92 -19.64
CA LEU A 10 -37.03 36.68 -18.81
C LEU A 10 -36.45 35.30 -19.15
N ILE A 11 -35.42 35.28 -20.01
CA ILE A 11 -34.54 34.12 -20.16
C ILE A 11 -33.64 34.10 -18.92
N LEU A 12 -33.96 33.24 -17.95
CA LEU A 12 -33.03 32.89 -16.88
C LEU A 12 -31.92 32.00 -17.47
N PRO A 13 -30.64 32.39 -17.41
CA PRO A 13 -29.55 31.48 -17.71
C PRO A 13 -29.31 30.66 -16.46
N ASN A 14 -29.86 29.45 -16.36
CA ASN A 14 -29.46 28.56 -15.27
C ASN A 14 -29.40 27.10 -15.71
N SER A 15 -28.25 26.74 -16.27
CA SER A 15 -27.71 25.40 -16.25
C SER A 15 -26.23 25.53 -16.62
N ALA A 16 -25.37 25.78 -15.63
CA ALA A 16 -24.00 25.33 -15.77
C ALA A 16 -24.10 23.81 -15.93
N ALA A 17 -23.85 23.30 -17.14
CA ALA A 17 -23.94 21.88 -17.44
C ALA A 17 -23.17 21.08 -16.36
N ALA A 18 -23.85 20.10 -15.74
CA ALA A 18 -23.22 19.27 -14.73
C ALA A 18 -21.95 18.63 -15.30
N GLN A 19 -20.82 18.81 -14.63
CA GLN A 19 -19.54 18.25 -15.07
C GLN A 19 -19.64 16.74 -15.26
N THR A 20 -19.04 16.22 -16.33
CA THR A 20 -18.91 14.77 -16.53
C THR A 20 -18.10 14.12 -15.38
N PRO A 21 -18.26 12.82 -15.12
CA PRO A 21 -17.46 12.13 -14.08
C PRO A 21 -15.95 12.31 -14.29
N GLY A 22 -15.49 12.31 -15.55
CA GLY A 22 -14.10 12.53 -15.90
C GLY A 22 -13.60 13.96 -15.61
N GLU A 23 -14.40 14.97 -15.90
CA GLU A 23 -14.07 16.37 -15.54
C GLU A 23 -14.08 16.57 -14.02
N ARG A 24 -15.03 15.93 -13.33
CA ARG A 24 -15.08 15.96 -11.86
C ARG A 24 -13.84 15.31 -11.26
N TYR A 25 -13.41 14.15 -11.78
CA TYR A 25 -12.17 13.49 -11.37
C TYR A 25 -10.96 14.42 -11.53
N LYS A 26 -10.79 15.03 -12.71
CA LYS A 26 -9.67 15.96 -12.98
C LYS A 26 -9.68 17.15 -12.02
N THR A 27 -10.87 17.69 -11.74
CA THR A 27 -11.05 18.78 -10.78
C THR A 27 -10.62 18.36 -9.38
N LEU A 28 -11.04 17.17 -8.91
CA LEU A 28 -10.64 16.64 -7.60
C LEU A 28 -9.12 16.44 -7.49
N VAL A 29 -8.48 15.92 -8.54
CA VAL A 29 -7.01 15.78 -8.56
C VAL A 29 -6.33 17.13 -8.42
N LYS A 30 -6.76 18.14 -9.19
CA LYS A 30 -6.18 19.49 -9.13
C LYS A 30 -6.34 20.13 -7.75
N GLU A 31 -7.55 20.05 -7.20
CA GLU A 31 -7.84 20.55 -5.85
C GLU A 31 -6.98 19.85 -4.78
N PHE A 32 -6.81 18.53 -4.88
CA PHE A 32 -5.93 17.79 -3.98
C PHE A 32 -4.49 18.23 -4.11
N THR A 33 -3.95 18.32 -5.35
CA THR A 33 -2.57 18.74 -5.58
C THR A 33 -2.30 20.09 -4.92
N THR A 34 -3.17 21.09 -5.14
CA THR A 34 -3.02 22.42 -4.50
C THR A 34 -3.09 22.34 -2.97
N ALA A 35 -4.06 21.59 -2.41
CA ALA A 35 -4.19 21.44 -0.97
C ALA A 35 -2.98 20.70 -0.35
N HIS A 36 -2.51 19.66 -1.01
CA HIS A 36 -1.38 18.84 -0.56
C HIS A 36 -0.06 19.62 -0.65
N GLU A 37 0.17 20.43 -1.69
CA GLU A 37 1.31 21.34 -1.77
C GLU A 37 1.34 22.34 -0.61
N ALA A 38 0.20 22.96 -0.30
CA ALA A 38 0.09 23.88 0.84
C ALA A 38 0.33 23.18 2.18
N TYR A 39 -0.23 21.98 2.35
CA TYR A 39 0.00 21.13 3.52
C TYR A 39 1.48 20.71 3.66
N SER A 40 2.11 20.25 2.58
CA SER A 40 3.51 19.83 2.56
C SER A 40 4.46 20.96 2.96
N LYS A 41 4.22 22.19 2.48
CA LYS A 41 4.99 23.37 2.89
C LYS A 41 4.88 23.64 4.39
N ARG A 42 3.68 23.51 4.97
CA ARG A 42 3.45 23.65 6.41
C ARG A 42 4.15 22.55 7.20
N LEU A 43 4.11 21.31 6.71
CA LEU A 43 4.76 20.17 7.34
C LEU A 43 6.29 20.32 7.35
N GLN A 44 6.88 20.80 6.25
CA GLN A 44 8.32 21.09 6.14
C GLN A 44 8.76 22.26 7.02
N ALA A 45 7.91 23.27 7.20
CA ALA A 45 8.19 24.44 8.04
C ALA A 45 8.02 24.18 9.54
N ALA A 46 7.42 23.05 9.95
CA ALA A 46 7.23 22.71 11.35
C ALA A 46 8.59 22.41 12.03
N ALA A 47 8.81 23.02 13.19
CA ALA A 47 10.11 22.98 13.87
C ALA A 47 10.31 21.69 14.68
N THR A 48 9.22 21.00 15.03
CA THR A 48 9.26 19.81 15.89
C THR A 48 8.44 18.66 15.35
N VAL A 49 8.82 17.43 15.73
CA VAL A 49 8.05 16.21 15.43
C VAL A 49 6.63 16.28 15.98
N ALA A 50 6.43 16.93 17.13
CA ALA A 50 5.10 17.12 17.72
C ALA A 50 4.19 18.00 16.85
N GLU A 51 4.73 19.11 16.32
CA GLU A 51 4.01 19.97 15.37
C GLU A 51 3.71 19.25 14.06
N GLN A 52 4.68 18.49 13.53
CA GLN A 52 4.49 17.67 12.34
C GLN A 52 3.37 16.63 12.53
N GLY A 53 3.38 15.91 13.65
CA GLY A 53 2.36 14.93 13.99
C GLY A 53 0.96 15.53 14.15
N LYS A 54 0.87 16.73 14.74
CA LYS A 54 -0.39 17.47 14.83
C LYS A 54 -0.90 17.86 13.44
N LEU A 55 -0.06 18.47 12.61
CA LEU A 55 -0.41 18.82 11.22
C LEU A 55 -0.85 17.59 10.43
N PHE A 56 -0.15 16.47 10.58
CA PHE A 56 -0.49 15.21 9.93
C PHE A 56 -1.88 14.71 10.32
N ARG A 57 -2.23 14.72 11.60
CA ARG A 57 -3.55 14.23 12.04
C ARG A 57 -4.70 15.18 11.69
N GLU A 58 -4.47 16.49 11.77
CA GLU A 58 -5.56 17.48 11.75
C GLU A 58 -5.69 18.21 10.41
N ALA A 59 -4.59 18.36 9.66
CA ALA A 59 -4.52 19.20 8.48
C ALA A 59 -4.15 18.45 7.19
N ASN A 60 -3.88 17.15 7.26
CA ASN A 60 -3.67 16.34 6.07
C ASN A 60 -4.94 16.32 5.21
N PRO A 61 -4.90 16.79 3.95
CA PRO A 61 -6.09 16.83 3.10
C PRO A 61 -6.51 15.44 2.61
N GLN A 62 -5.60 14.46 2.59
CA GLN A 62 -5.78 13.19 1.91
C GLN A 62 -7.05 12.43 2.33
N PRO A 63 -7.38 12.27 3.63
CA PRO A 63 -8.57 11.52 4.04
C PRO A 63 -9.88 12.15 3.55
N ALA A 64 -9.97 13.48 3.55
CA ALA A 64 -11.14 14.20 3.05
C ALA A 64 -11.31 14.03 1.54
N PHE A 65 -10.21 14.08 0.78
CA PHE A 65 -10.25 13.83 -0.65
C PHE A 65 -10.55 12.36 -0.98
N ALA A 66 -10.04 11.42 -0.19
CA ALA A 66 -10.34 10.01 -0.35
C ALA A 66 -11.86 9.73 -0.29
N LEU A 67 -12.57 10.37 0.64
CA LEU A 67 -14.03 10.30 0.71
C LEU A 67 -14.72 10.86 -0.54
N ARG A 68 -14.20 11.94 -1.13
CA ARG A 68 -14.76 12.55 -2.36
C ARG A 68 -14.53 11.67 -3.59
N PHE A 69 -13.38 11.00 -3.69
CA PHE A 69 -13.12 10.01 -4.74
C PHE A 69 -13.96 8.74 -4.56
N LEU A 70 -14.16 8.27 -3.32
CA LEU A 70 -15.09 7.19 -3.02
C LEU A 70 -16.52 7.52 -3.44
N GLU A 71 -16.97 8.73 -3.13
CA GLU A 71 -18.30 9.21 -3.55
C GLU A 71 -18.43 9.22 -5.07
N LEU A 72 -17.41 9.74 -5.78
CA LEU A 72 -17.37 9.75 -7.25
C LEU A 72 -17.46 8.33 -7.82
N ALA A 73 -16.69 7.38 -7.27
CA ALA A 73 -16.75 5.99 -7.69
C ALA A 73 -18.13 5.35 -7.43
N THR A 74 -18.73 5.64 -6.27
CA THR A 74 -20.00 5.05 -5.86
C THR A 74 -21.17 5.58 -6.69
N LYS A 75 -21.13 6.85 -7.11
CA LYS A 75 -22.16 7.46 -7.97
C LYS A 75 -22.08 6.99 -9.42
N HIS A 76 -20.90 6.56 -9.89
CA HIS A 76 -20.67 6.17 -11.28
C HIS A 76 -20.07 4.77 -11.41
N PRO A 77 -20.70 3.72 -10.85
CA PRO A 77 -20.06 2.40 -10.67
C PRO A 77 -19.73 1.67 -11.99
N ASN A 78 -20.39 2.04 -13.09
CA ASN A 78 -20.18 1.45 -14.41
C ASN A 78 -19.29 2.30 -15.32
N ASP A 79 -18.88 3.48 -14.85
CA ASP A 79 -17.97 4.37 -15.58
C ASP A 79 -16.51 3.98 -15.25
N PRO A 80 -15.57 3.99 -16.22
CA PRO A 80 -14.14 3.76 -15.95
C PRO A 80 -13.55 4.65 -14.84
N ILE A 81 -14.15 5.82 -14.60
CA ILE A 81 -13.77 6.73 -13.52
C ILE A 81 -13.95 6.11 -12.14
N ALA A 82 -14.86 5.14 -11.94
CA ALA A 82 -14.99 4.48 -10.65
C ALA A 82 -13.74 3.70 -10.26
N PHE A 83 -13.23 2.84 -11.14
CA PHE A 83 -11.96 2.13 -10.89
C PHE A 83 -10.82 3.12 -10.65
N LYS A 84 -10.71 4.14 -11.52
CA LYS A 84 -9.66 5.17 -11.40
C LYS A 84 -9.72 5.93 -10.07
N SER A 85 -10.91 6.26 -9.59
CA SER A 85 -11.12 6.96 -8.32
C SER A 85 -10.76 6.08 -7.12
N LEU A 86 -11.08 4.78 -7.16
CA LEU A 86 -10.68 3.85 -6.10
C LEU A 86 -9.17 3.62 -6.09
N THR A 87 -8.56 3.49 -7.26
CA THR A 87 -7.09 3.43 -7.44
C THR A 87 -6.42 4.66 -6.85
N TRP A 88 -6.96 5.86 -7.10
CA TRP A 88 -6.43 7.09 -6.52
C TRP A 88 -6.41 7.04 -4.98
N VAL A 89 -7.50 6.55 -4.35
CA VAL A 89 -7.59 6.45 -2.89
C VAL A 89 -6.49 5.58 -2.31
N VAL A 90 -6.23 4.42 -2.92
CA VAL A 90 -5.25 3.46 -2.40
C VAL A 90 -3.82 3.88 -2.70
N GLU A 91 -3.57 4.54 -3.84
CA GLU A 91 -2.26 5.05 -4.21
C GLU A 91 -1.82 6.20 -3.31
N ASN A 92 -2.74 7.11 -2.99
CA ASN A 92 -2.43 8.32 -2.25
C ASN A 92 -2.60 8.19 -0.73
N ALA A 93 -3.01 7.04 -0.20
CA ALA A 93 -3.23 6.88 1.24
C ALA A 93 -1.94 6.99 2.07
N GLU A 94 -1.98 7.84 3.09
CA GLU A 94 -0.96 7.97 4.13
C GLU A 94 -1.46 7.27 5.40
N PHE A 95 -0.62 6.45 6.04
CA PHE A 95 -1.02 5.66 7.20
C PHE A 95 -1.33 6.55 8.39
N GLY A 96 -2.61 6.60 8.77
CA GLY A 96 -3.09 7.43 9.85
C GLY A 96 -4.54 7.13 10.20
N PRO A 97 -5.02 7.60 11.36
CA PRO A 97 -6.34 7.21 11.90
C PRO A 97 -7.50 7.62 10.99
N ALA A 98 -7.40 8.78 10.34
CA ALA A 98 -8.45 9.26 9.43
C ALA A 98 -8.48 8.51 8.08
N ALA A 99 -7.38 7.87 7.68
CA ALA A 99 -7.24 7.21 6.38
C ALA A 99 -7.70 5.74 6.39
N GLU A 100 -7.69 5.05 7.55
CA GLU A 100 -8.03 3.62 7.64
C GLU A 100 -9.39 3.29 7.02
N LYS A 101 -10.43 4.05 7.39
CA LYS A 101 -11.80 3.79 6.93
C LYS A 101 -11.98 3.99 5.43
N PRO A 102 -11.65 5.16 4.84
CA PRO A 102 -11.78 5.33 3.39
C PRO A 102 -10.89 4.36 2.60
N TYR A 103 -9.69 4.04 3.09
CA TYR A 103 -8.84 3.03 2.46
C TYR A 103 -9.51 1.65 2.43
N ALA A 104 -10.01 1.18 3.58
CA ALA A 104 -10.69 -0.11 3.68
C ALA A 104 -11.94 -0.18 2.78
N GLN A 105 -12.71 0.91 2.69
CA GLN A 105 -13.86 1.01 1.79
C GLN A 105 -13.45 0.91 0.31
N ALA A 106 -12.38 1.62 -0.08
CA ALA A 106 -11.87 1.56 -1.44
C ALA A 106 -11.41 0.16 -1.81
N VAL A 107 -10.64 -0.49 -0.92
CA VAL A 107 -10.17 -1.86 -1.11
C VAL A 107 -11.32 -2.86 -1.19
N ALA A 108 -12.37 -2.72 -0.37
CA ALA A 108 -13.54 -3.59 -0.44
C ALA A 108 -14.27 -3.47 -1.79
N LEU A 109 -14.41 -2.26 -2.33
CA LEU A 109 -14.99 -2.03 -3.65
C LEU A 109 -14.10 -2.57 -4.77
N LEU A 110 -12.79 -2.33 -4.70
CA LEU A 110 -11.80 -2.90 -5.63
C LEU A 110 -11.86 -4.43 -5.65
N ALA A 111 -11.87 -5.06 -4.47
CA ALA A 111 -11.92 -6.51 -4.34
C ALA A 111 -13.22 -7.07 -4.91
N SER A 112 -14.37 -6.48 -4.55
CA SER A 112 -15.68 -7.02 -4.95
C SER A 112 -16.01 -6.81 -6.43
N LYS A 113 -15.67 -5.63 -7.01
CA LYS A 113 -16.08 -5.26 -8.37
C LYS A 113 -14.97 -5.35 -9.42
N TYR A 114 -13.71 -5.21 -9.01
CA TYR A 114 -12.59 -5.00 -9.93
C TYR A 114 -11.47 -6.05 -9.80
N ALA A 115 -11.72 -7.17 -9.11
CA ALA A 115 -10.75 -8.26 -9.01
C ALA A 115 -10.38 -8.92 -10.35
N ASP A 116 -11.26 -8.84 -11.35
CA ASP A 116 -11.03 -9.33 -12.71
C ASP A 116 -10.80 -8.19 -13.73
N HIS A 117 -10.50 -6.98 -13.24
CA HIS A 117 -10.27 -5.82 -14.10
C HIS A 117 -8.99 -5.98 -14.93
N ASN A 118 -9.00 -5.52 -16.19
CA ASN A 118 -7.85 -5.66 -17.09
C ASN A 118 -6.57 -5.00 -16.55
N ASP A 119 -6.73 -3.89 -15.82
CA ASP A 119 -5.63 -3.15 -15.19
C ASP A 119 -5.38 -3.53 -13.73
N ALA A 120 -5.87 -4.69 -13.26
CA ALA A 120 -5.75 -5.08 -11.86
C ALA A 120 -4.30 -5.08 -11.34
N GLU A 121 -3.34 -5.39 -12.22
CA GLU A 121 -1.91 -5.49 -11.91
C GLU A 121 -1.26 -4.16 -11.52
N SER A 122 -1.82 -3.02 -11.94
CA SER A 122 -1.25 -1.69 -11.62
C SER A 122 -1.18 -1.41 -10.13
N LEU A 123 -2.03 -2.07 -9.34
CA LEU A 123 -2.12 -1.90 -7.90
C LEU A 123 -1.21 -2.84 -7.11
N PHE A 124 -0.61 -3.86 -7.74
CA PHE A 124 0.03 -4.97 -7.00
C PHE A 124 1.19 -4.52 -6.12
N GLU A 125 2.12 -3.74 -6.67
CA GLU A 125 3.27 -3.23 -5.92
C GLU A 125 2.84 -2.29 -4.79
N ARG A 126 1.85 -1.42 -5.05
CA ARG A 126 1.33 -0.50 -4.02
C ARG A 126 0.67 -1.25 -2.87
N MET A 127 -0.08 -2.31 -3.18
CA MET A 127 -0.77 -3.13 -2.18
C MET A 127 0.20 -4.01 -1.40
N ALA A 128 1.23 -4.57 -2.05
CA ALA A 128 2.26 -5.39 -1.40
C ALA A 128 3.10 -4.62 -0.36
N ASN A 129 3.19 -3.30 -0.51
CA ASN A 129 3.93 -2.42 0.40
C ASN A 129 2.99 -1.53 1.22
N SER A 130 1.71 -1.90 1.33
CA SER A 130 0.72 -1.08 2.02
C SER A 130 0.87 -1.21 3.54
N PRO A 131 0.88 -0.10 4.29
CA PRO A 131 0.82 -0.12 5.75
C PRO A 131 -0.61 -0.39 6.28
N PHE A 132 -1.56 -0.75 5.42
CA PHE A 132 -2.93 -1.08 5.80
C PHE A 132 -3.20 -2.57 5.60
N ALA A 133 -3.58 -3.27 6.68
CA ALA A 133 -3.92 -4.70 6.62
C ALA A 133 -4.94 -5.03 5.52
N ALA A 134 -5.90 -4.13 5.27
CA ALA A 134 -6.96 -4.29 4.29
C ALA A 134 -6.47 -4.55 2.85
N ALA A 135 -5.25 -4.10 2.47
CA ALA A 135 -4.70 -4.28 1.12
C ALA A 135 -4.70 -5.74 0.65
N GLY A 136 -4.48 -6.67 1.58
CA GLY A 136 -4.52 -8.11 1.33
C GLY A 136 -5.87 -8.59 0.78
N THR A 137 -6.98 -7.91 1.08
CA THR A 137 -8.32 -8.28 0.59
C THR A 137 -8.43 -8.16 -0.93
N TYR A 138 -7.87 -7.10 -1.52
CA TYR A 138 -7.87 -6.93 -2.98
C TYR A 138 -6.95 -7.96 -3.65
N LEU A 139 -5.71 -8.09 -3.17
CA LEU A 139 -4.75 -9.05 -3.71
C LEU A 139 -5.28 -10.49 -3.63
N ARG A 140 -5.94 -10.86 -2.53
CA ARG A 140 -6.61 -12.16 -2.36
C ARG A 140 -7.73 -12.34 -3.39
N ALA A 141 -8.60 -11.34 -3.55
CA ALA A 141 -9.70 -11.41 -4.50
C ALA A 141 -9.22 -11.60 -5.95
N VAL A 142 -8.15 -10.90 -6.35
CA VAL A 142 -7.54 -11.06 -7.68
C VAL A 142 -6.91 -12.46 -7.82
N PHE A 143 -6.18 -12.91 -6.78
CA PHE A 143 -5.57 -14.25 -6.77
C PHE A 143 -6.62 -15.37 -6.91
N ASP A 144 -7.78 -15.20 -6.30
CA ASP A 144 -8.83 -16.22 -6.32
C ASP A 144 -9.65 -16.20 -7.62
N ARG A 145 -9.92 -15.02 -8.19
CA ARG A 145 -11.00 -14.87 -9.19
C ARG A 145 -10.60 -14.33 -10.55
N HIS A 146 -9.42 -13.72 -10.72
CA HIS A 146 -9.09 -13.11 -12.01
C HIS A 146 -9.04 -14.19 -13.10
N SER A 147 -9.72 -13.98 -14.22
CA SER A 147 -9.78 -14.85 -15.41
C SER A 147 -8.40 -15.27 -15.93
N ARG A 148 -7.41 -14.37 -15.92
CA ARG A 148 -6.06 -14.61 -16.43
C ARG A 148 -5.18 -15.30 -15.38
N ALA A 149 -4.77 -16.54 -15.64
CA ALA A 149 -3.93 -17.33 -14.72
C ALA A 149 -2.59 -16.64 -14.36
N ALA A 150 -1.97 -15.95 -15.32
CA ALA A 150 -0.74 -15.20 -15.07
C ALA A 150 -0.95 -14.06 -14.06
N VAL A 151 -2.10 -13.39 -14.13
CA VAL A 151 -2.46 -12.30 -13.20
C VAL A 151 -2.75 -12.86 -11.81
N ARG A 152 -3.48 -13.97 -11.73
CA ARG A 152 -3.71 -14.67 -10.45
C ARG A 152 -2.39 -15.01 -9.77
N GLY A 153 -1.45 -15.62 -10.49
CA GLY A 153 -0.12 -15.94 -9.96
C GLY A 153 0.61 -14.72 -9.42
N ARG A 154 0.66 -13.63 -10.18
CA ARG A 154 1.33 -12.39 -9.73
C ARG A 154 0.60 -11.75 -8.54
N ALA A 155 -0.73 -11.77 -8.50
CA ALA A 155 -1.49 -11.31 -7.34
C ALA A 155 -1.19 -12.15 -6.09
N GLY A 156 -1.14 -13.48 -6.23
CA GLY A 156 -0.80 -14.39 -5.14
C GLY A 156 0.62 -14.15 -4.59
N PHE A 157 1.57 -13.82 -5.46
CA PHE A 157 2.93 -13.48 -5.04
C PHE A 157 2.95 -12.16 -4.25
N HIS A 158 2.32 -11.11 -4.77
CA HIS A 158 2.23 -9.82 -4.08
C HIS A 158 1.40 -9.89 -2.79
N LEU A 159 0.43 -10.78 -2.72
CA LEU A 159 -0.32 -11.07 -1.50
C LEU A 159 0.57 -11.64 -0.40
N ALA A 160 1.49 -12.54 -0.76
CA ALA A 160 2.48 -13.03 0.19
C ALA A 160 3.42 -11.92 0.65
N LEU A 161 3.89 -11.08 -0.29
CA LEU A 161 4.73 -9.92 0.04
C LEU A 161 4.00 -8.95 0.98
N HIS A 162 2.72 -8.67 0.76
CA HIS A 162 1.92 -7.85 1.67
C HIS A 162 1.97 -8.37 3.10
N PHE A 163 1.64 -9.65 3.32
CA PHE A 163 1.63 -10.21 4.67
C PHE A 163 3.01 -10.24 5.31
N LYS A 164 4.05 -10.56 4.53
CA LYS A 164 5.44 -10.53 4.98
C LYS A 164 5.84 -9.11 5.39
N ASN A 165 5.79 -8.16 4.45
CA ASN A 165 6.22 -6.77 4.66
C ASN A 165 5.46 -6.09 5.80
N TYR A 166 4.13 -6.31 5.86
CA TYR A 166 3.29 -5.79 6.93
C TYR A 166 3.69 -6.35 8.30
N GLY A 167 3.89 -7.68 8.39
CA GLY A 167 4.37 -8.33 9.60
C GLY A 167 5.77 -7.88 10.03
N ASP A 168 6.70 -7.81 9.08
CA ASP A 168 8.09 -7.40 9.31
C ASP A 168 8.16 -5.95 9.79
N THR A 169 7.35 -5.05 9.22
CA THR A 169 7.26 -3.65 9.68
C THR A 169 6.84 -3.57 11.15
N ILE A 170 5.86 -4.39 11.56
CA ILE A 170 5.40 -4.44 12.95
C ILE A 170 6.50 -4.95 13.87
N GLU A 171 7.17 -6.06 13.51
CA GLU A 171 8.26 -6.61 14.32
C GLU A 171 9.44 -5.64 14.43
N GLN A 172 9.82 -4.99 13.33
CA GLN A 172 10.86 -3.97 13.34
C GLN A 172 10.51 -2.80 14.26
N LEU A 173 9.26 -2.33 14.22
CA LEU A 173 8.81 -1.24 15.09
C LEU A 173 8.83 -1.64 16.57
N ARG A 174 8.45 -2.88 16.92
CA ARG A 174 8.53 -3.42 18.28
C ARG A 174 9.97 -3.42 18.81
N LEU A 175 10.97 -3.59 17.95
CA LEU A 175 12.38 -3.61 18.29
C LEU A 175 13.04 -2.20 18.33
N GLN A 176 12.31 -1.13 18.00
CA GLN A 176 12.85 0.22 17.89
C GLN A 176 12.07 1.23 18.77
N PRO A 177 12.36 1.32 20.09
CA PRO A 177 11.63 2.20 21.01
C PRO A 177 11.60 3.68 20.58
N HIS A 178 12.69 4.17 19.97
CA HIS A 178 12.75 5.54 19.45
C HIS A 178 11.79 5.75 18.27
N ALA A 179 11.75 4.81 17.31
CA ALA A 179 10.84 4.87 16.17
C ALA A 179 9.38 4.75 16.61
N LEU A 180 9.10 3.93 17.62
CA LEU A 180 7.77 3.76 18.20
C LEU A 180 7.24 5.09 18.78
N LYS A 181 8.08 5.82 19.54
CA LYS A 181 7.70 7.14 20.09
C LYS A 181 7.36 8.13 18.99
N ASN A 182 8.15 8.20 17.92
CA ASN A 182 7.84 9.09 16.79
C ASN A 182 6.57 8.64 16.06
N THR A 183 6.38 7.34 15.88
CA THR A 183 5.19 6.79 15.22
C THR A 183 3.90 7.09 15.99
N GLU A 184 3.93 7.02 17.34
CA GLU A 184 2.81 7.42 18.20
C GLU A 184 2.40 8.88 17.95
N VAL A 185 3.39 9.76 17.74
CA VAL A 185 3.16 11.17 17.44
C VAL A 185 2.46 11.38 16.09
N PHE A 186 2.42 10.42 15.17
CA PHE A 186 1.64 10.52 13.93
C PHE A 186 0.33 9.74 14.00
N LEU A 187 0.37 8.50 14.48
CA LEU A 187 -0.79 7.59 14.46
C LEU A 187 -1.77 7.81 15.61
N GLY A 188 -1.28 8.34 16.74
CA GLY A 188 -1.99 8.28 18.02
C GLY A 188 -1.92 6.90 18.67
N GLN A 189 -2.20 6.85 19.98
CA GLN A 189 -2.05 5.65 20.80
C GLN A 189 -2.93 4.50 20.34
N ASP A 190 -4.20 4.75 20.04
CA ASP A 190 -5.17 3.70 19.72
C ASP A 190 -4.84 2.97 18.41
N LEU A 191 -4.46 3.71 17.37
CA LEU A 191 -4.05 3.10 16.11
C LEU A 191 -2.70 2.38 16.25
N LEU A 192 -1.72 3.00 16.92
CA LEU A 192 -0.43 2.36 17.16
C LEU A 192 -0.59 1.04 17.92
N LYS A 193 -1.41 1.02 18.98
CA LYS A 193 -1.69 -0.19 19.75
C LYS A 193 -2.30 -1.27 18.87
N ARG A 194 -3.35 -0.95 18.09
CA ARG A 194 -3.96 -1.94 17.16
C ARG A 194 -2.97 -2.47 16.12
N PHE A 195 -2.10 -1.59 15.60
CA PHE A 195 -1.06 -1.98 14.65
C PHE A 195 -0.04 -2.94 15.29
N LEU A 196 0.42 -2.63 16.50
CA LEU A 196 1.37 -3.46 17.25
C LEU A 196 0.76 -4.74 17.81
N ASP A 197 -0.55 -4.83 18.00
CA ASP A 197 -1.26 -6.02 18.51
C ASP A 197 -1.54 -7.07 17.41
N ALA A 198 -1.22 -6.80 16.14
CA ALA A 198 -1.51 -7.74 15.06
C ALA A 198 -0.73 -9.07 15.19
N ASP A 199 -1.38 -10.19 14.81
CA ASP A 199 -0.78 -11.53 14.81
C ASP A 199 0.22 -11.68 13.64
N THR A 200 1.47 -11.26 13.87
CA THR A 200 2.60 -11.37 12.93
C THR A 200 2.93 -12.82 12.58
N ALA A 201 2.72 -13.77 13.50
CA ALA A 201 2.87 -15.19 13.21
C ALA A 201 1.79 -15.69 12.24
N GLY A 202 0.55 -15.23 12.40
CA GLY A 202 -0.57 -15.48 11.49
C GLY A 202 -0.36 -14.86 10.11
N LEU A 203 0.17 -13.64 10.04
CA LEU A 203 0.55 -13.00 8.79
C LEU A 203 1.62 -13.82 8.05
N ARG A 204 2.67 -14.27 8.76
CA ARG A 204 3.70 -15.15 8.20
C ARG A 204 3.13 -16.47 7.66
N ARG A 205 2.21 -17.13 8.40
CA ARG A 205 1.52 -18.34 7.91
C ARG A 205 0.71 -18.07 6.64
N GLN A 206 0.06 -16.90 6.55
CA GLN A 206 -0.69 -16.50 5.36
C GLN A 206 0.24 -16.21 4.16
N ALA A 207 1.40 -15.61 4.39
CA ALA A 207 2.42 -15.41 3.37
C ALA A 207 2.92 -16.74 2.82
N GLU A 208 3.31 -17.67 3.69
CA GLU A 208 3.77 -19.01 3.32
C GLU A 208 2.71 -19.77 2.52
N ALA A 209 1.46 -19.78 2.97
CA ALA A 209 0.36 -20.44 2.26
C ALA A 209 0.12 -19.85 0.86
N ALA A 210 0.23 -18.53 0.70
CA ALA A 210 0.10 -17.88 -0.59
C ALA A 210 1.27 -18.24 -1.53
N LEU A 211 2.51 -18.24 -1.05
CA LEU A 211 3.69 -18.63 -1.83
C LEU A 211 3.63 -20.11 -2.25
N GLU A 212 3.22 -21.00 -1.35
CA GLU A 212 3.06 -22.42 -1.67
C GLU A 212 2.03 -22.64 -2.79
N ARG A 213 0.91 -21.91 -2.75
CA ARG A 213 -0.08 -21.95 -3.83
C ARG A 213 0.47 -21.37 -5.14
N VAL A 214 1.19 -20.25 -5.09
CA VAL A 214 1.86 -19.67 -6.28
C VAL A 214 2.86 -20.65 -6.89
N ARG A 215 3.67 -21.30 -6.05
CA ARG A 215 4.64 -22.30 -6.47
C ARG A 215 3.97 -23.51 -7.11
N LYS A 216 2.83 -23.97 -6.56
CA LYS A 216 2.10 -25.12 -7.09
C LYS A 216 1.38 -24.80 -8.40
N ASP A 217 0.62 -23.70 -8.43
CA ASP A 217 -0.36 -23.45 -9.49
C ASP A 217 0.16 -22.48 -10.59
N HIS A 218 1.23 -21.73 -10.30
CA HIS A 218 1.69 -20.61 -11.12
C HIS A 218 3.22 -20.54 -11.31
N ALA A 219 3.96 -21.63 -11.06
CA ALA A 219 5.42 -21.66 -11.03
C ALA A 219 6.10 -21.03 -12.27
N PHE A 220 5.53 -21.26 -13.46
CA PHE A 220 6.13 -20.89 -14.75
C PHE A 220 5.72 -19.51 -15.26
N VAL A 221 4.85 -18.80 -14.54
CA VAL A 221 4.48 -17.43 -14.90
C VAL A 221 5.72 -16.56 -14.85
N SER A 222 5.98 -15.80 -15.92
CA SER A 222 7.11 -14.88 -15.97
C SER A 222 6.95 -13.77 -14.93
N TYR A 223 8.06 -13.48 -14.26
CA TYR A 223 8.18 -12.44 -13.24
C TYR A 223 9.47 -11.67 -13.47
N VAL A 224 9.43 -10.36 -13.29
CA VAL A 224 10.60 -9.48 -13.44
C VAL A 224 10.80 -8.75 -12.12
N ARG A 225 12.00 -8.86 -11.54
CA ARG A 225 12.42 -8.12 -10.34
C ARG A 225 13.77 -7.48 -10.64
N ASN A 226 13.91 -6.19 -10.39
CA ASN A 226 15.16 -5.43 -10.60
C ASN A 226 15.76 -5.64 -12.02
N ASN A 227 14.92 -5.53 -13.06
CA ASN A 227 15.27 -5.78 -14.47
C ASN A 227 15.80 -7.19 -14.79
N LYS A 228 15.73 -8.13 -13.86
CA LYS A 228 16.10 -9.53 -14.07
C LYS A 228 14.85 -10.38 -14.30
N ARG A 229 14.82 -11.10 -15.43
CA ARG A 229 13.75 -12.04 -15.76
C ARG A 229 13.90 -13.31 -14.93
N SER A 230 12.79 -13.75 -14.34
CA SER A 230 12.67 -15.00 -13.57
C SER A 230 11.27 -15.61 -13.79
N THR A 231 10.92 -16.57 -12.95
CA THR A 231 9.58 -17.13 -12.84
C THR A 231 9.04 -16.96 -11.42
N LEU A 232 7.72 -16.99 -11.28
CA LEU A 232 7.09 -16.91 -9.96
C LEU A 232 7.48 -18.08 -9.05
N GLY A 233 7.74 -19.28 -9.58
CA GLY A 233 8.20 -20.42 -8.79
C GLY A 233 9.55 -20.14 -8.11
N LYS A 234 10.53 -19.66 -8.88
CA LYS A 234 11.85 -19.28 -8.34
C LYS A 234 11.76 -18.13 -7.34
N ALA A 235 10.91 -17.14 -7.61
CA ALA A 235 10.68 -16.04 -6.69
C ALA A 235 10.01 -16.54 -5.39
N ALA A 236 9.04 -17.44 -5.50
CA ALA A 236 8.35 -18.02 -4.35
C ALA A 236 9.29 -18.89 -3.50
N ASP A 237 10.16 -19.68 -4.11
CA ASP A 237 11.15 -20.48 -3.38
C ASP A 237 12.12 -19.58 -2.58
N ALA A 238 12.54 -18.45 -3.14
CA ALA A 238 13.38 -17.47 -2.43
C ALA A 238 12.66 -16.86 -1.22
N GLU A 239 11.42 -16.37 -1.41
CA GLU A 239 10.62 -15.80 -0.32
C GLU A 239 10.29 -16.85 0.76
N LEU A 240 9.99 -18.09 0.36
CA LEU A 240 9.77 -19.21 1.30
C LEU A 240 11.01 -19.51 2.11
N PHE A 241 12.20 -19.47 1.49
CA PHE A 241 13.46 -19.65 2.20
C PHE A 241 13.65 -18.57 3.26
N GLU A 242 13.43 -17.30 2.91
CA GLU A 242 13.51 -16.18 3.85
C GLU A 242 12.55 -16.37 5.04
N LEU A 243 11.27 -16.67 4.78
CA LEU A 243 10.25 -16.85 5.83
C LEU A 243 10.55 -18.02 6.79
N ARG A 244 11.25 -19.06 6.30
CA ARG A 244 11.55 -20.28 7.06
C ARG A 244 12.87 -20.21 7.81
N HIS A 245 13.85 -19.50 7.27
CA HIS A 245 15.24 -19.56 7.72
C HIS A 245 15.83 -18.22 8.15
N LEU A 246 15.36 -17.08 7.61
CA LEU A 246 15.97 -15.75 7.79
C LEU A 246 15.08 -14.79 8.58
N VAL A 247 14.46 -15.28 9.66
CA VAL A 247 13.63 -14.48 10.56
C VAL A 247 14.19 -14.48 11.97
N VAL A 248 13.82 -13.47 12.78
CA VAL A 248 14.26 -13.34 14.17
C VAL A 248 14.02 -14.64 14.95
N GLY A 249 15.03 -15.07 15.70
CA GLY A 249 15.01 -16.30 16.50
C GLY A 249 15.44 -17.58 15.75
N LYS A 250 15.71 -17.52 14.44
CA LYS A 250 16.30 -18.64 13.71
C LYS A 250 17.83 -18.63 13.77
N THR A 251 18.43 -19.81 13.65
CA THR A 251 19.87 -19.94 13.48
C THR A 251 20.25 -19.46 12.07
N PRO A 252 21.15 -18.46 11.94
CA PRO A 252 21.60 -18.01 10.63
C PRO A 252 22.38 -19.13 9.92
N PRO A 253 22.38 -19.16 8.57
CA PRO A 253 23.26 -20.05 7.80
C PRO A 253 24.73 -19.88 8.21
N ASP A 254 25.51 -20.94 8.15
CA ASP A 254 26.95 -20.85 8.41
C ASP A 254 27.64 -20.22 7.20
N LEU A 255 27.74 -18.88 7.21
CA LEU A 255 28.35 -18.11 6.14
C LEU A 255 29.85 -18.38 6.13
N GLU A 256 30.40 -18.60 4.94
CA GLU A 256 31.83 -18.74 4.71
C GLU A 256 32.32 -17.54 3.89
N GLY A 257 33.49 -17.03 4.25
CA GLY A 257 34.08 -15.88 3.56
C GLY A 257 35.59 -15.80 3.79
N GLU A 258 36.19 -14.81 3.15
CA GLU A 258 37.60 -14.45 3.32
C GLU A 258 37.67 -13.00 3.81
N ASP A 259 38.55 -12.74 4.77
CA ASP A 259 38.84 -11.36 5.20
C ASP A 259 39.79 -10.65 4.23
N THR A 260 40.17 -9.42 4.55
CA THR A 260 41.05 -8.59 3.70
C THR A 260 42.45 -9.17 3.52
N ASP A 261 42.87 -10.10 4.38
CA ASP A 261 44.16 -10.78 4.32
C ASP A 261 44.06 -12.16 3.65
N GLY A 262 42.87 -12.52 3.13
CA GLY A 262 42.59 -13.80 2.49
C GLY A 262 42.40 -14.95 3.48
N LYS A 263 42.27 -14.66 4.79
CA LYS A 263 42.02 -15.69 5.78
C LYS A 263 40.54 -16.10 5.72
N LYS A 264 40.33 -17.39 5.52
CA LYS A 264 39.00 -18.00 5.56
C LYS A 264 38.42 -17.93 6.96
N PHE A 265 37.14 -17.61 7.05
CA PHE A 265 36.37 -17.66 8.29
C PHE A 265 34.98 -18.26 8.04
N LYS A 266 34.37 -18.78 9.11
CA LYS A 266 32.96 -19.15 9.15
C LYS A 266 32.21 -18.38 10.22
N LEU A 267 30.92 -18.12 10.01
CA LEU A 267 30.09 -17.46 11.02
C LEU A 267 30.02 -18.27 12.33
N SER A 268 30.07 -19.59 12.26
CA SER A 268 30.11 -20.50 13.40
C SER A 268 31.36 -20.33 14.28
N GLU A 269 32.45 -19.79 13.76
CA GLU A 269 33.67 -19.48 14.55
C GLU A 269 33.44 -18.34 15.55
N TYR A 270 32.38 -17.54 15.38
CA TYR A 270 32.03 -16.43 16.26
C TYR A 270 30.97 -16.80 17.30
N ARG A 271 30.66 -18.10 17.49
CA ARG A 271 29.74 -18.55 18.54
C ARG A 271 30.19 -18.06 19.91
N GLY A 272 29.22 -17.67 20.74
CA GLY A 272 29.47 -17.04 22.04
C GLY A 272 29.69 -15.52 22.00
N LYS A 273 29.68 -14.90 20.81
CA LYS A 273 29.75 -13.44 20.65
C LYS A 273 28.45 -12.88 20.08
N VAL A 274 28.18 -11.61 20.36
CA VAL A 274 27.21 -10.82 19.61
C VAL A 274 27.88 -10.36 18.32
N VAL A 275 27.31 -10.72 17.17
CA VAL A 275 27.88 -10.46 15.85
C VAL A 275 26.90 -9.60 15.05
N VAL A 276 27.42 -8.50 14.48
CA VAL A 276 26.70 -7.69 13.50
C VAL A 276 27.28 -8.03 12.13
N ILE A 277 26.42 -8.48 11.21
CA ILE A 277 26.80 -8.80 9.83
C ILE A 277 26.23 -7.71 8.93
N VAL A 278 27.08 -7.09 8.11
CA VAL A 278 26.70 -6.02 7.19
C VAL A 278 27.01 -6.45 5.76
N PHE A 279 26.01 -6.39 4.88
CA PHE A 279 26.15 -6.61 3.44
C PHE A 279 26.23 -5.25 2.74
N TRP A 280 27.29 -5.02 1.94
CA TRP A 280 27.53 -3.76 1.23
C TRP A 280 28.26 -4.02 -0.11
N GLY A 281 28.32 -3.01 -0.99
CA GLY A 281 29.05 -3.08 -2.26
C GLY A 281 29.28 -1.72 -2.90
N PHE A 282 30.23 -1.64 -3.84
CA PHE A 282 30.75 -0.40 -4.47
C PHE A 282 29.96 0.06 -5.71
N TRP A 283 28.73 -0.42 -5.88
CA TRP A 283 27.93 -0.23 -7.10
C TRP A 283 27.59 1.23 -7.41
#